data_AF-A0A397AL16-F1
#
_entry.id   AF-A0A397AL16-F1
#
_cell.length_a   1.000
_cell.length_b   1.000
_cell.length_c   1.000
_cell.angle_alpha   90.00
_cell.angle_beta   90.00
_cell.angle_gamma   90.00
#
_symmetry.space_group_name_H-M   'P 1'
#
loop_
_entity.id
_entity.type
_entity.pdbx_description
1 polymer ?
#
loop_
_entity_poly.entity_id
_entity_poly.type
_entity_poly.pdbx_seq_one_letter_code
_entity_poly.pdbx_strand_id
1 'polypeptide(L)'
;DDQFDFHTYCMRKMTLRAYVQMLRMCDTLLGHPIHVQATHGAISVHIHRYDQQQTTATTAESSSKQSAADKAKAKRAAAKARKAEFQKAEEAKQLQKEHDALEKAAEKATKKSKNQSRPKDTPVDPDPLGEQLLSKSSLDEAWRLVTILQQHAPHDVDTHVAAFDVAFRRQKWLLCLQALLAAHATDGSWHPKTLVRLVRLYTAAAPAAVGVVASFLENGKAVLFQGLNDIAAILKHVAATHTSLEWQVAVAEAESLAHGSFKAGTVALWLQDKGASSLGVYETAVRVVEKYGSQKDQDAFKQTAKTWFPYATLFGNKYDTK
;
A
#
# COMPACT_ATOMS: atom_id res chain seq x y z
N ASP A 1 -23.65 -14.92 -3.25
CA ASP A 1 -24.21 -16.21 -2.81
C ASP A 1 -25.49 -16.04 -2.02
N ASP A 2 -25.50 -15.25 -0.95
CA ASP A 2 -26.72 -15.02 -0.13
C ASP A 2 -27.94 -14.50 -0.91
N GLN A 3 -27.75 -13.79 -2.03
CA GLN A 3 -28.85 -13.32 -2.87
C GLN A 3 -29.62 -14.46 -3.57
N PHE A 4 -29.05 -15.66 -3.67
CA PHE A 4 -29.54 -16.73 -4.52
C PHE A 4 -30.95 -17.20 -4.13
N ASP A 5 -31.18 -17.40 -2.83
CA ASP A 5 -32.48 -17.82 -2.30
C ASP A 5 -33.58 -16.76 -2.51
N PHE A 6 -33.18 -15.49 -2.64
CA PHE A 6 -34.10 -14.36 -2.79
C PHE A 6 -34.66 -14.23 -4.21
N HIS A 7 -34.01 -14.81 -5.23
CA HIS A 7 -34.53 -14.80 -6.61
C HIS A 7 -35.91 -15.45 -6.70
N THR A 8 -36.10 -16.61 -6.07
CA THR A 8 -37.40 -17.30 -6.06
C THR A 8 -38.32 -16.77 -4.96
N TYR A 9 -37.76 -16.44 -3.79
CA TYR A 9 -38.54 -15.96 -2.64
C TYR A 9 -39.28 -14.64 -2.95
N CYS A 10 -38.58 -13.65 -3.51
CA CYS A 10 -39.17 -12.34 -3.78
C CYS A 10 -40.24 -12.39 -4.88
N MET A 11 -40.09 -13.27 -5.87
CA MET A 11 -41.12 -13.52 -6.89
C MET A 11 -42.38 -14.13 -6.26
N ARG A 12 -42.22 -15.12 -5.37
CA ARG A 12 -43.35 -15.76 -4.67
C ARG A 12 -44.06 -14.83 -3.68
N LYS A 13 -43.32 -13.95 -3.00
CA LYS A 13 -43.86 -13.02 -2.00
C LYS A 13 -44.26 -11.65 -2.58
N MET A 14 -44.10 -11.46 -3.90
CA MET A 14 -44.42 -10.21 -4.60
C MET A 14 -43.72 -8.98 -4.02
N THR A 15 -42.53 -9.14 -3.43
CA THR A 15 -41.72 -8.06 -2.86
C THR A 15 -40.74 -7.48 -3.89
N LEU A 16 -41.22 -7.24 -5.12
CA LEU A 16 -40.39 -6.91 -6.28
C LEU A 16 -39.56 -5.62 -6.12
N ARG A 17 -40.09 -4.61 -5.42
CA ARG A 17 -39.33 -3.38 -5.14
C ARG A 17 -38.08 -3.66 -4.30
N ALA A 18 -38.22 -4.46 -3.24
CA ALA A 18 -37.11 -4.84 -2.38
C ALA A 18 -36.13 -5.76 -3.11
N TYR A 19 -36.61 -6.64 -3.99
CA TYR A 19 -35.76 -7.49 -4.83
C TYR A 19 -34.85 -6.68 -5.75
N VAL A 20 -35.40 -5.71 -6.48
CA VAL A 20 -34.59 -4.85 -7.36
C VAL A 20 -33.61 -4.00 -6.56
N GLN A 21 -34.01 -3.51 -5.37
CA GLN A 21 -33.09 -2.80 -4.47
C GLN A 21 -31.93 -3.70 -4.01
N MET A 22 -32.23 -4.95 -3.64
CA MET A 22 -31.21 -5.94 -3.27
C MET A 22 -30.24 -6.20 -4.42
N LEU A 23 -30.71 -6.40 -5.64
CA LEU A 23 -29.83 -6.62 -6.80
C LEU A 23 -28.87 -5.43 -7.02
N ARG A 24 -29.40 -4.20 -7.00
CA ARG A 24 -28.58 -2.98 -7.13
C ARG A 24 -27.55 -2.83 -6.02
N MET A 25 -27.91 -3.23 -4.79
CA MET A 25 -26.98 -3.25 -3.66
C MET A 25 -25.88 -4.29 -3.87
N CYS A 26 -26.23 -5.51 -4.32
CA CYS A 26 -25.27 -6.57 -4.57
C CYS A 26 -24.28 -6.22 -5.69
N ASP A 27 -24.73 -5.52 -6.75
CA ASP A 27 -23.86 -5.06 -7.84
C ASP A 27 -22.80 -4.03 -7.38
N THR A 28 -23.11 -3.26 -6.33
CA THR A 28 -22.22 -2.22 -5.76
C THR A 28 -21.53 -2.64 -4.47
N LEU A 29 -21.69 -3.90 -4.04
CA LEU A 29 -21.21 -4.40 -2.76
C LEU A 29 -19.69 -4.25 -2.57
N LEU A 30 -18.92 -4.55 -3.62
CA LEU A 30 -17.46 -4.43 -3.61
C LEU A 30 -16.96 -2.98 -3.73
N GLY A 31 -17.86 -2.04 -4.03
CA GLY A 31 -17.58 -0.60 -3.99
C GLY A 31 -17.81 0.02 -2.61
N HIS A 32 -18.23 -0.77 -1.61
CA HIS A 32 -18.48 -0.25 -0.26
C HIS A 32 -17.18 0.28 0.39
N PRO A 33 -17.20 1.44 1.08
CA PRO A 33 -15.98 2.08 1.60
C PRO A 33 -15.12 1.16 2.49
N ILE A 34 -15.75 0.31 3.30
CA ILE A 34 -15.05 -0.67 4.15
C ILE A 34 -14.29 -1.69 3.30
N HIS A 35 -14.89 -2.20 2.22
CA HIS A 35 -14.25 -3.14 1.32
C HIS A 35 -13.09 -2.48 0.57
N VAL A 36 -13.30 -1.25 0.08
CA VAL A 36 -12.25 -0.47 -0.59
C VAL A 36 -11.05 -0.26 0.34
N GLN A 37 -11.29 0.22 1.57
CA GLN A 37 -10.25 0.41 2.57
C GLN A 37 -9.49 -0.88 2.91
N ALA A 38 -10.22 -1.99 3.13
CA ALA A 38 -9.61 -3.29 3.42
C ALA A 38 -8.74 -3.78 2.25
N THR A 39 -9.22 -3.59 1.02
CA THR A 39 -8.50 -3.99 -0.20
C THR A 39 -7.24 -3.16 -0.40
N HIS A 40 -7.28 -1.84 -0.14
CA HIS A 40 -6.08 -0.99 -0.13
C HIS A 40 -5.05 -1.44 0.90
N GLY A 41 -5.50 -1.81 2.10
CA GLY A 41 -4.64 -2.39 3.13
C GLY A 41 -3.96 -3.68 2.67
N ALA A 42 -4.75 -4.60 2.10
CA ALA A 42 -4.23 -5.86 1.57
C ALA A 42 -3.21 -5.65 0.44
N ILE A 43 -3.49 -4.77 -0.52
CA ILE A 43 -2.55 -4.42 -1.61
C ILE A 43 -1.24 -3.86 -1.02
N SER A 44 -1.34 -2.96 -0.04
CA SER A 44 -0.16 -2.36 0.61
C SER A 44 0.73 -3.41 1.29
N VAL A 45 0.13 -4.41 1.96
CA VAL A 45 0.86 -5.54 2.56
C VAL A 45 1.58 -6.37 1.50
N HIS A 46 0.90 -6.70 0.38
CA HIS A 46 1.51 -7.47 -0.70
C HIS A 46 2.67 -6.73 -1.38
N ILE A 47 2.54 -5.41 -1.57
CA ILE A 47 3.60 -4.54 -2.08
C ILE A 47 4.79 -4.52 -1.14
N HIS A 48 4.55 -4.27 0.15
CA HIS A 48 5.62 -4.22 1.15
C HIS A 48 6.38 -5.55 1.24
N ARG A 49 5.65 -6.66 1.21
CA ARG A 49 6.25 -8.01 1.16
C ARG A 49 7.13 -8.20 -0.07
N TYR A 50 6.69 -7.75 -1.24
CA TYR A 50 7.50 -7.82 -2.46
C TYR A 50 8.80 -7.02 -2.31
N ASP A 51 8.71 -5.78 -1.82
CA ASP A 51 9.87 -4.91 -1.65
C ASP A 51 10.87 -5.48 -0.62
N GLN A 52 10.39 -6.11 0.46
CA GLN A 52 11.22 -6.82 1.43
C GLN A 52 11.93 -8.05 0.82
N GLN A 53 11.27 -8.81 -0.05
CA GLN A 53 11.89 -9.93 -0.75
C GLN A 53 12.99 -9.45 -1.71
N GLN A 54 12.80 -8.31 -2.38
CA GLN A 54 13.80 -7.74 -3.27
C GLN A 54 15.03 -7.22 -2.52
N THR A 55 14.83 -6.53 -1.39
CA THR A 55 15.93 -6.03 -0.54
C THR A 55 16.74 -7.15 0.11
N THR A 56 16.08 -8.20 0.58
CA THR A 56 16.77 -9.39 1.13
C THR A 56 17.56 -10.14 0.06
N ALA A 57 17.05 -10.26 -1.16
CA ALA A 57 17.78 -10.84 -2.29
C ALA A 57 19.05 -10.03 -2.63
N THR A 58 18.95 -8.71 -2.74
CA THR A 58 20.12 -7.84 -3.02
C THR A 58 21.13 -7.81 -1.88
N THR A 59 20.68 -7.93 -0.62
CA THR A 59 21.57 -8.02 0.55
C THR A 59 22.28 -9.38 0.60
N ALA A 60 21.61 -10.46 0.21
CA ALA A 60 22.22 -11.79 0.13
C ALA A 60 23.31 -11.87 -0.96
N GLU A 61 23.07 -11.28 -2.13
CA GLU A 61 24.06 -11.21 -3.21
C GLU A 61 25.30 -10.37 -2.83
N SER A 62 25.13 -9.25 -2.14
CA SER A 62 26.24 -8.41 -1.65
C SER A 62 27.03 -9.05 -0.50
N SER A 63 26.39 -9.88 0.33
CA SER A 63 27.08 -10.65 1.40
C SER A 63 27.98 -11.79 0.90
N SER A 64 27.87 -12.16 -0.39
CA SER A 64 28.71 -13.22 -1.00
C SER A 64 30.15 -12.78 -1.32
N LYS A 65 30.46 -11.49 -1.18
CA LYS A 65 31.80 -10.89 -1.46
C LYS A 65 32.56 -10.40 -0.22
N GLN A 66 32.20 -10.81 1.00
CA GLN A 66 32.93 -10.45 2.22
C GLN A 66 33.75 -11.59 2.83
N SER A 67 34.85 -11.20 3.48
CA SER A 67 35.96 -12.03 3.94
C SER A 67 35.56 -13.16 4.93
N ALA A 68 36.44 -14.16 5.08
CA ALA A 68 36.24 -15.32 5.95
C ALA A 68 35.96 -15.01 7.44
N ALA A 69 36.26 -13.79 7.91
CA ALA A 69 35.98 -13.34 9.27
C ALA A 69 34.50 -12.98 9.51
N ASP A 70 33.77 -12.51 8.48
CA ASP A 70 32.35 -12.14 8.60
C ASP A 70 31.41 -13.35 8.50
N LYS A 71 31.84 -14.43 7.81
CA LYS A 71 31.13 -15.72 7.77
C LYS A 71 30.96 -16.34 9.17
N ALA A 72 31.89 -16.14 10.09
CA ALA A 72 31.79 -16.69 11.45
C ALA A 72 30.79 -15.91 12.34
N LYS A 73 30.75 -14.58 12.24
CA LYS A 73 29.73 -13.75 12.92
C LYS A 73 28.35 -13.92 12.30
N ALA A 74 28.25 -14.00 10.97
CA ALA A 74 27.00 -14.26 10.26
C ALA A 74 26.43 -15.66 10.57
N LYS A 75 27.28 -16.70 10.72
CA LYS A 75 26.82 -18.05 11.11
C LYS A 75 26.30 -18.10 12.56
N ARG A 76 26.90 -17.32 13.48
CA ARG A 76 26.41 -17.17 14.86
C ARG A 76 25.12 -16.35 14.94
N ALA A 77 24.99 -15.29 14.13
CA ALA A 77 23.77 -14.50 14.01
C ALA A 77 22.63 -15.30 13.37
N ALA A 78 22.91 -16.06 12.31
CA ALA A 78 21.94 -16.95 11.65
C ALA A 78 21.51 -18.11 12.56
N ALA A 79 22.41 -18.65 13.40
CA ALA A 79 22.05 -19.66 14.39
C ALA A 79 21.17 -19.09 15.52
N LYS A 80 21.39 -17.82 15.91
CA LYS A 80 20.57 -17.12 16.91
C LYS A 80 19.21 -16.71 16.33
N ALA A 81 19.17 -16.29 15.05
CA ALA A 81 17.94 -16.00 14.33
C ALA A 81 17.10 -17.27 14.08
N ARG A 82 17.71 -18.39 13.67
CA ARG A 82 17.01 -19.68 13.54
C ARG A 82 16.48 -20.20 14.88
N LYS A 83 17.18 -19.98 15.99
CA LYS A 83 16.64 -20.30 17.33
C LYS A 83 15.48 -19.40 17.72
N ALA A 84 15.54 -18.10 17.42
CA ALA A 84 14.44 -17.18 17.68
C ALA A 84 13.22 -17.46 16.77
N GLU A 85 13.45 -17.87 15.53
CA GLU A 85 12.41 -18.26 14.59
C GLU A 85 11.79 -19.62 14.96
N PHE A 86 12.59 -20.58 15.41
CA PHE A 86 12.08 -21.84 15.96
C PHE A 86 11.29 -21.62 17.26
N GLN A 87 11.74 -20.74 18.15
CA GLN A 87 10.99 -20.36 19.36
C GLN A 87 9.68 -19.65 19.03
N LYS A 88 9.67 -18.73 18.04
CA LYS A 88 8.43 -18.10 17.58
C LYS A 88 7.50 -19.08 16.87
N ALA A 89 8.03 -20.05 16.13
CA ALA A 89 7.22 -21.09 15.50
C ALA A 89 6.68 -22.09 16.54
N GLU A 90 7.40 -22.34 17.62
CA GLU A 90 6.96 -23.17 18.74
C GLU A 90 5.90 -22.44 19.58
N GLU A 91 6.10 -21.15 19.89
CA GLU A 91 5.11 -20.28 20.52
C GLU A 91 3.85 -20.12 19.66
N ALA A 92 4.00 -19.94 18.34
CA ALA A 92 2.87 -19.89 17.41
C ALA A 92 2.11 -21.22 17.38
N LYS A 93 2.81 -22.37 17.39
CA LYS A 93 2.17 -23.69 17.50
C LYS A 93 1.51 -23.94 18.86
N GLN A 94 2.03 -23.36 19.94
CA GLN A 94 1.41 -23.42 21.27
C GLN A 94 0.16 -22.55 21.33
N LEU A 95 0.22 -21.32 20.83
CA LEU A 95 -0.94 -20.44 20.68
C LEU A 95 -2.01 -21.05 19.77
N GLN A 96 -1.61 -21.75 18.69
CA GLN A 96 -2.52 -22.51 17.84
C GLN A 96 -3.25 -23.61 18.63
N LYS A 97 -2.50 -24.41 19.39
CA LYS A 97 -3.06 -25.51 20.19
C LYS A 97 -3.94 -24.98 21.32
N GLU A 98 -3.60 -23.84 21.91
CA GLU A 98 -4.40 -23.17 22.92
C GLU A 98 -5.69 -22.59 22.33
N HIS A 99 -5.64 -21.97 21.15
CA HIS A 99 -6.81 -21.48 20.43
C HIS A 99 -7.73 -22.63 20.01
N ASP A 100 -7.19 -23.69 19.43
CA ASP A 100 -7.94 -24.91 19.06
C ASP A 100 -8.55 -25.60 20.30
N ALA A 101 -7.88 -25.55 21.46
CA ALA A 101 -8.39 -26.12 22.71
C ALA A 101 -9.49 -25.25 23.33
N LEU A 102 -9.35 -23.92 23.26
CA LEU A 102 -10.36 -22.95 23.70
C LEU A 102 -11.61 -23.02 22.83
N GLU A 103 -11.46 -23.17 21.51
CA GLU A 103 -12.56 -23.33 20.57
C GLU A 103 -13.29 -24.66 20.80
N LYS A 104 -12.55 -25.77 20.96
CA LYS A 104 -13.14 -27.07 21.33
C LYS A 104 -13.80 -27.07 22.72
N ALA A 105 -13.32 -26.26 23.66
CA ALA A 105 -13.93 -26.09 24.98
C ALA A 105 -15.21 -25.25 24.90
N ALA A 106 -15.22 -24.19 24.08
CA ALA A 106 -16.40 -23.36 23.82
C ALA A 106 -17.50 -24.14 23.09
N GLU A 107 -17.15 -25.02 22.14
CA GLU A 107 -18.08 -25.94 21.47
C GLU A 107 -18.67 -27.00 22.43
N LYS A 108 -17.90 -27.46 23.41
CA LYS A 108 -18.38 -28.41 24.43
C LYS A 108 -19.29 -27.74 25.47
N ALA A 109 -19.05 -26.46 25.78
CA ALA A 109 -19.92 -25.68 26.67
C ALA A 109 -21.27 -25.32 26.02
N THR A 110 -21.30 -25.08 24.71
CA THR A 110 -22.53 -24.80 23.95
C THR A 110 -23.38 -26.05 23.69
N LYS A 111 -22.80 -27.26 23.63
CA LYS A 111 -23.54 -28.53 23.46
C LYS A 111 -24.40 -28.96 24.65
N LYS A 112 -24.26 -28.35 25.84
CA LYS A 112 -25.11 -28.67 27.02
C LYS A 112 -26.38 -27.83 27.13
N SER A 113 -26.60 -26.85 26.25
CA SER A 113 -27.82 -26.04 26.21
C SER A 113 -28.35 -25.91 24.79
N LYS A 114 -29.56 -26.43 24.58
CA LYS A 114 -30.39 -26.40 23.36
C LYS A 114 -30.20 -27.54 22.35
N ASN A 115 -31.03 -28.55 22.56
CA ASN A 115 -31.77 -29.25 21.51
C ASN A 115 -32.40 -28.24 20.51
N GLN A 116 -32.34 -28.56 19.21
CA GLN A 116 -32.93 -27.87 18.05
C GLN A 116 -32.19 -26.65 17.46
N SER A 117 -31.22 -26.90 16.57
CA SER A 117 -31.09 -26.33 15.21
C SER A 117 -29.75 -26.76 14.59
N ARG A 118 -29.72 -26.90 13.25
CA ARG A 118 -28.65 -27.50 12.42
C ARG A 118 -27.22 -27.21 12.90
N PRO A 119 -26.27 -28.18 12.79
CA PRO A 119 -24.86 -27.85 12.87
C PRO A 119 -24.58 -26.86 11.74
N LYS A 120 -24.17 -25.64 12.12
CA LYS A 120 -23.57 -24.71 11.17
C LYS A 120 -22.25 -25.36 10.81
N ASP A 121 -22.16 -25.97 9.63
CA ASP A 121 -20.87 -26.28 8.99
C ASP A 121 -20.14 -24.94 8.85
N THR A 122 -19.47 -24.49 9.91
CA THR A 122 -18.48 -23.44 9.81
C THR A 122 -17.38 -24.02 8.94
N PRO A 123 -17.14 -23.47 7.74
CA PRO A 123 -16.06 -23.94 6.89
C PRO A 123 -14.79 -23.85 7.73
N VAL A 124 -14.18 -25.00 8.01
CA VAL A 124 -12.89 -25.04 8.68
C VAL A 124 -11.92 -24.34 7.75
N ASP A 125 -11.37 -23.21 8.19
CA ASP A 125 -10.39 -22.46 7.42
C ASP A 125 -9.18 -23.39 7.16
N PRO A 126 -8.85 -23.69 5.89
CA PRO A 126 -7.71 -24.52 5.56
C PRO A 126 -6.36 -23.84 5.84
N ASP A 127 -6.34 -22.53 6.11
CA ASP A 127 -5.12 -21.75 6.36
C ASP A 127 -5.29 -20.71 7.50
N PRO A 128 -5.53 -21.16 8.75
CA PRO A 128 -5.79 -20.26 9.89
C PRO A 128 -4.58 -19.38 10.26
N LEU A 129 -3.36 -19.78 9.85
CA LEU A 129 -2.13 -19.00 10.04
C LEU A 129 -1.76 -18.12 8.83
N GLY A 130 -2.46 -18.27 7.70
CA GLY A 130 -2.15 -17.55 6.47
C GLY A 130 -0.84 -17.98 5.79
N GLU A 131 -0.27 -19.14 6.13
CA GLU A 131 1.00 -19.63 5.56
C GLU A 131 0.86 -19.93 4.06
N GLN A 132 -0.31 -20.43 3.62
CA GLN A 132 -0.58 -20.67 2.21
C GLN A 132 -0.77 -19.35 1.46
N LEU A 133 -1.42 -18.36 2.07
CA LEU A 133 -1.48 -17.00 1.51
C LEU A 133 -0.09 -16.37 1.41
N LEU A 134 0.78 -16.65 2.37
CA LEU A 134 2.19 -16.25 2.34
C LEU A 134 3.02 -17.00 1.30
N SER A 135 2.59 -18.17 0.82
CA SER A 135 3.32 -18.91 -0.22
C SER A 135 3.03 -18.38 -1.64
N LYS A 136 1.85 -17.78 -1.88
CA LYS A 136 1.44 -17.26 -3.20
C LYS A 136 2.28 -16.06 -3.65
N SER A 137 2.29 -15.80 -4.96
CA SER A 137 2.96 -14.64 -5.54
C SER A 137 2.27 -13.35 -5.09
N SER A 138 3.02 -12.47 -4.38
CA SER A 138 2.39 -11.28 -3.79
C SER A 138 1.89 -10.30 -4.85
N LEU A 139 2.57 -10.19 -6.00
CA LEU A 139 2.19 -9.25 -7.05
C LEU A 139 0.95 -9.67 -7.85
N ASP A 140 0.72 -10.96 -8.06
CA ASP A 140 -0.47 -11.41 -8.81
C ASP A 140 -1.72 -11.31 -7.95
N GLU A 141 -1.63 -11.62 -6.65
CA GLU A 141 -2.74 -11.38 -5.72
C GLU A 141 -3.03 -9.88 -5.59
N ALA A 142 -2.00 -9.04 -5.47
CA ALA A 142 -2.18 -7.58 -5.48
C ALA A 142 -2.86 -7.11 -6.78
N TRP A 143 -2.51 -7.68 -7.93
CA TRP A 143 -3.15 -7.33 -9.19
C TRP A 143 -4.61 -7.79 -9.27
N ARG A 144 -4.94 -8.96 -8.72
CA ARG A 144 -6.33 -9.44 -8.62
C ARG A 144 -7.18 -8.45 -7.82
N LEU A 145 -6.67 -8.01 -6.68
CA LEU A 145 -7.33 -7.02 -5.81
C LEU A 145 -7.47 -5.65 -6.49
N VAL A 146 -6.43 -5.18 -7.18
CA VAL A 146 -6.49 -3.95 -7.98
C VAL A 146 -7.58 -4.03 -9.06
N THR A 147 -7.70 -5.18 -9.73
CA THR A 147 -8.70 -5.35 -10.80
C THR A 147 -10.12 -5.23 -10.24
N ILE A 148 -10.37 -5.75 -9.03
CA ILE A 148 -11.65 -5.61 -8.33
C ILE A 148 -11.91 -4.13 -8.00
N LEU A 149 -10.92 -3.40 -7.48
CA LEU A 149 -11.06 -1.98 -7.21
C LEU A 149 -11.32 -1.15 -8.47
N GLN A 150 -10.65 -1.44 -9.58
CA GLN A 150 -10.88 -0.73 -10.85
C GLN A 150 -12.31 -0.95 -11.37
N GLN A 151 -12.91 -2.10 -11.13
CA GLN A 151 -14.29 -2.40 -11.55
C GLN A 151 -15.33 -1.72 -10.65
N HIS A 152 -15.11 -1.71 -9.33
CA HIS A 152 -16.13 -1.31 -8.36
C HIS A 152 -15.89 0.06 -7.70
N ALA A 153 -14.69 0.62 -7.82
CA ALA A 153 -14.29 1.93 -7.31
C ALA A 153 -13.43 2.73 -8.32
N PRO A 154 -13.87 2.92 -9.58
CA PRO A 154 -13.08 3.65 -10.59
C PRO A 154 -12.96 5.16 -10.31
N HIS A 155 -13.85 5.71 -9.47
CA HIS A 155 -13.89 7.12 -9.12
C HIS A 155 -12.90 7.51 -8.01
N ASP A 156 -12.19 6.54 -7.45
CA ASP A 156 -11.19 6.81 -6.41
C ASP A 156 -9.79 6.94 -7.03
N VAL A 157 -9.10 8.04 -6.70
CA VAL A 157 -7.73 8.29 -7.15
C VAL A 157 -6.77 7.27 -6.56
N ASP A 158 -7.00 6.85 -5.30
CA ASP A 158 -6.12 5.92 -4.61
C ASP A 158 -6.15 4.52 -5.25
N THR A 159 -7.28 4.13 -5.86
CA THR A 159 -7.40 2.90 -6.67
C THR A 159 -6.43 2.91 -7.85
N HIS A 160 -6.35 4.03 -8.58
CA HIS A 160 -5.44 4.17 -9.71
C HIS A 160 -3.98 4.30 -9.27
N VAL A 161 -3.71 4.95 -8.14
CA VAL A 161 -2.38 5.02 -7.53
C VAL A 161 -1.88 3.61 -7.15
N ALA A 162 -2.72 2.81 -6.51
CA ALA A 162 -2.41 1.41 -6.19
C ALA A 162 -2.16 0.57 -7.45
N ALA A 163 -2.98 0.77 -8.49
CA ALA A 163 -2.80 0.11 -9.78
C ALA A 163 -1.43 0.44 -10.42
N PHE A 164 -1.02 1.70 -10.38
CA PHE A 164 0.30 2.13 -10.83
C PHE A 164 1.41 1.42 -10.04
N ASP A 165 1.33 1.44 -8.71
CA ASP A 165 2.40 0.92 -7.84
C ASP A 165 2.60 -0.59 -8.02
N VAL A 166 1.53 -1.36 -8.28
CA VAL A 166 1.62 -2.79 -8.63
C VAL A 166 2.13 -2.97 -10.07
N ALA A 167 1.59 -2.25 -11.04
CA ALA A 167 2.00 -2.37 -12.45
C ALA A 167 3.49 -2.01 -12.67
N PHE A 168 3.99 -1.01 -11.94
CA PHE A 168 5.38 -0.57 -11.98
C PHE A 168 6.31 -1.69 -11.51
N ARG A 169 5.96 -2.38 -10.42
CA ARG A 169 6.74 -3.53 -9.91
C ARG A 169 6.72 -4.73 -10.84
N ARG A 170 5.62 -4.91 -11.58
CA ARG A 170 5.50 -5.90 -12.66
C ARG A 170 6.18 -5.50 -13.97
N GLN A 171 6.80 -4.31 -14.04
CA GLN A 171 7.44 -3.76 -15.24
C GLN A 171 6.46 -3.61 -16.43
N LYS A 172 5.18 -3.37 -16.16
CA LYS A 172 4.13 -3.21 -17.20
C LYS A 172 3.84 -1.72 -17.44
N TRP A 173 4.68 -1.08 -18.25
CA TRP A 173 4.66 0.37 -18.49
C TRP A 173 3.34 0.91 -19.03
N LEU A 174 2.66 0.18 -19.93
CA LEU A 174 1.39 0.62 -20.51
C LEU A 174 0.26 0.64 -19.47
N LEU A 175 0.25 -0.31 -18.53
CA LEU A 175 -0.72 -0.33 -17.43
C LEU A 175 -0.46 0.80 -16.44
N CYS A 176 0.80 1.17 -16.23
CA CYS A 176 1.15 2.38 -15.47
C CYS A 176 0.60 3.64 -16.15
N LEU A 177 0.77 3.77 -17.47
CA LEU A 177 0.23 4.90 -18.22
C LEU A 177 -1.31 4.95 -18.16
N GLN A 178 -1.97 3.80 -18.34
CA GLN A 178 -3.43 3.68 -18.23
C GLN A 178 -3.92 4.13 -16.84
N ALA A 179 -3.26 3.71 -15.77
CA ALA A 179 -3.61 4.10 -14.42
C ALA A 179 -3.45 5.62 -14.19
N LEU A 180 -2.40 6.24 -14.72
CA LEU A 180 -2.20 7.69 -14.63
C LEU A 180 -3.27 8.47 -15.42
N LEU A 181 -3.62 8.01 -16.61
CA LEU A 181 -4.68 8.63 -17.42
C LEU A 181 -6.05 8.50 -16.74
N ALA A 182 -6.34 7.34 -16.16
CA ALA A 182 -7.59 7.13 -15.42
C ALA A 182 -7.65 8.01 -14.15
N ALA A 183 -6.55 8.10 -13.39
CA ALA A 183 -6.45 9.01 -12.25
C ALA A 183 -6.69 10.48 -12.67
N HIS A 184 -6.12 10.89 -13.79
CA HIS A 184 -6.29 12.24 -14.30
C HIS A 184 -7.72 12.53 -14.78
N ALA A 185 -8.37 11.55 -15.42
CA ALA A 185 -9.76 11.66 -15.84
C ALA A 185 -10.73 11.79 -14.65
N THR A 186 -10.40 11.20 -13.50
CA THR A 186 -11.20 11.28 -12.28
C THR A 186 -11.11 12.65 -11.61
N ASP A 187 -9.90 13.20 -11.43
CA ASP A 187 -9.68 14.41 -10.64
C ASP A 187 -9.70 15.69 -11.50
N GLY A 188 -9.56 15.56 -12.83
CA GLY A 188 -9.50 16.69 -13.78
C GLY A 188 -8.27 17.59 -13.64
N SER A 189 -7.48 17.41 -12.57
CA SER A 189 -6.26 18.14 -12.24
C SER A 189 -5.12 17.15 -11.94
N TRP A 190 -3.94 17.69 -11.64
CA TRP A 190 -2.88 16.88 -11.02
C TRP A 190 -3.18 16.66 -9.54
N HIS A 191 -2.82 15.47 -9.06
CA HIS A 191 -2.91 15.10 -7.66
C HIS A 191 -1.49 14.86 -7.10
N PRO A 192 -1.17 15.22 -5.83
CA PRO A 192 0.17 15.07 -5.26
C PRO A 192 0.73 13.65 -5.40
N LYS A 193 -0.09 12.65 -5.08
CA LYS A 193 0.30 11.23 -5.20
C LYS A 193 0.62 10.85 -6.64
N THR A 194 -0.17 11.32 -7.61
CA THR A 194 -0.06 10.99 -9.05
C THR A 194 1.16 11.64 -9.68
N LEU A 195 1.54 12.85 -9.26
CA LEU A 195 2.72 13.57 -9.74
C LEU A 195 4.01 12.76 -9.53
N VAL A 196 4.20 12.23 -8.31
CA VAL A 196 5.38 11.40 -7.98
C VAL A 196 5.46 10.18 -8.90
N ARG A 197 4.32 9.54 -9.18
CA ARG A 197 4.24 8.37 -10.05
C ARG A 197 4.50 8.73 -11.52
N LEU A 198 4.01 9.88 -11.98
CA LEU A 198 4.30 10.38 -13.32
C LEU A 198 5.80 10.56 -13.51
N VAL A 199 6.47 11.23 -12.58
CA VAL A 199 7.93 11.40 -12.66
C VAL A 199 8.64 10.05 -12.62
N ARG A 200 8.24 9.16 -11.71
CA ARG A 200 8.80 7.81 -11.61
C ARG A 200 8.64 7.00 -12.90
N LEU A 201 7.51 7.13 -13.60
CA LEU A 201 7.28 6.46 -14.88
C LEU A 201 8.25 6.98 -15.93
N TYR A 202 8.35 8.30 -16.11
CA TYR A 202 9.19 8.84 -17.16
C TYR A 202 10.70 8.78 -16.85
N THR A 203 11.12 8.74 -15.59
CA THR A 203 12.54 8.53 -15.25
C THR A 203 12.97 7.07 -15.41
N ALA A 204 12.12 6.11 -15.05
CA ALA A 204 12.47 4.69 -15.10
C ALA A 204 12.08 4.00 -16.42
N ALA A 205 10.94 4.35 -17.02
CA ALA A 205 10.41 3.70 -18.21
C ALA A 205 10.93 4.32 -19.51
N ALA A 206 11.21 5.63 -19.57
CA ALA A 206 11.73 6.25 -20.78
C ALA A 206 13.05 5.60 -21.29
N PRO A 207 14.03 5.25 -20.43
CA PRO A 207 15.23 4.55 -20.90
C PRO A 207 15.01 3.05 -21.15
N ALA A 208 13.96 2.45 -20.60
CA ALA A 208 13.71 1.00 -20.66
C ALA A 208 12.66 0.59 -21.71
N ALA A 209 11.87 1.53 -22.22
CA ALA A 209 10.80 1.27 -23.18
C ALA A 209 11.35 1.14 -24.60
N VAL A 210 10.92 0.08 -25.30
CA VAL A 210 11.34 -0.21 -26.68
C VAL A 210 10.11 -0.24 -27.60
N GLY A 211 10.26 0.31 -28.81
CA GLY A 211 9.28 0.21 -29.88
C GLY A 211 7.94 0.85 -29.56
N VAL A 212 6.85 0.07 -29.67
CA VAL A 212 5.47 0.53 -29.51
C VAL A 212 5.24 1.18 -28.14
N VAL A 213 5.84 0.65 -27.08
CA VAL A 213 5.68 1.20 -25.72
C VAL A 213 6.23 2.62 -25.62
N ALA A 214 7.35 2.91 -26.29
CA ALA A 214 7.91 4.26 -26.31
C ALA A 214 6.97 5.24 -27.01
N SER A 215 6.38 4.85 -28.16
CA SER A 215 5.42 5.72 -28.87
C SER A 215 4.17 6.04 -28.05
N PHE A 216 3.64 5.06 -27.30
CA PHE A 216 2.50 5.30 -26.42
C PHE A 216 2.86 6.18 -25.22
N LEU A 217 4.08 6.04 -24.68
CA LEU A 217 4.55 6.93 -23.62
C LEU A 217 4.71 8.36 -24.12
N GLU A 218 5.22 8.58 -25.33
CA GLU A 218 5.29 9.92 -25.93
C GLU A 218 3.90 10.52 -26.16
N ASN A 219 2.94 9.75 -26.69
CA ASN A 219 1.55 10.21 -26.81
C ASN A 219 0.92 10.51 -25.44
N GLY A 220 1.28 9.72 -24.42
CA GLY A 220 0.88 9.93 -23.04
C GLY A 220 1.37 11.26 -22.46
N LYS A 221 2.56 11.74 -22.87
CA LYS A 221 3.08 13.06 -22.44
C LYS A 221 2.17 14.19 -22.89
N ALA A 222 1.68 14.14 -24.13
CA ALA A 222 0.81 15.20 -24.67
C ALA A 222 -0.44 15.43 -23.81
N VAL A 223 -1.02 14.35 -23.26
CA VAL A 223 -2.19 14.42 -22.38
C VAL A 223 -1.80 14.77 -20.94
N LEU A 224 -0.81 14.07 -20.37
CA LEU A 224 -0.46 14.20 -18.95
C LEU A 224 0.29 15.50 -18.62
N PHE A 225 1.04 16.06 -19.56
CA PHE A 225 1.87 17.24 -19.33
C PHE A 225 1.09 18.55 -19.56
N GLN A 226 -0.15 18.47 -20.05
CA GLN A 226 -1.04 19.62 -20.27
C GLN A 226 -0.36 20.77 -21.05
N GLY A 227 0.47 20.43 -22.05
CA GLY A 227 1.19 21.41 -22.88
C GLY A 227 2.55 21.86 -22.34
N LEU A 228 3.02 21.32 -21.21
CA LEU A 228 4.40 21.50 -20.74
C LEU A 228 5.34 20.51 -21.42
N ASN A 229 6.56 20.93 -21.72
CA ASN A 229 7.52 20.11 -22.47
C ASN A 229 8.35 19.17 -21.58
N ASP A 230 8.64 19.59 -20.34
CA ASP A 230 9.58 18.90 -19.45
C ASP A 230 9.00 18.63 -18.07
N ILE A 231 9.47 17.52 -17.46
CA ILE A 231 9.18 17.18 -16.05
C ILE A 231 9.58 18.34 -15.12
N ALA A 232 10.71 19.00 -15.39
CA ALA A 232 11.17 20.15 -14.61
C ALA A 232 10.21 21.35 -14.74
N ALA A 233 9.54 21.53 -15.89
CA ALA A 233 8.56 22.58 -16.08
C ALA A 233 7.26 22.28 -15.30
N ILE A 234 6.83 21.01 -15.27
CA ILE A 234 5.70 20.56 -14.44
C ILE A 234 5.97 20.85 -12.97
N LEU A 235 7.14 20.46 -12.45
CA LEU A 235 7.48 20.65 -11.04
C LEU A 235 7.52 22.14 -10.66
N LYS A 236 8.04 23.00 -11.53
CA LYS A 236 8.01 24.46 -11.34
C LYS A 236 6.59 25.03 -11.35
N HIS A 237 5.75 24.59 -12.28
CA HIS A 237 4.36 25.04 -12.36
C HIS A 237 3.60 24.62 -11.10
N VAL A 238 3.67 23.34 -10.72
CA VAL A 238 3.02 22.82 -9.51
C VAL A 238 3.48 23.54 -8.25
N ALA A 239 4.79 23.78 -8.10
CA ALA A 239 5.33 24.50 -6.95
C ALA A 239 4.86 25.96 -6.87
N ALA A 240 4.55 26.58 -8.01
CA ALA A 240 4.00 27.94 -8.07
C ALA A 240 2.49 27.96 -7.80
N THR A 241 1.75 26.95 -8.27
CA THR A 241 0.28 26.88 -8.12
C THR A 241 -0.14 26.42 -6.73
N HIS A 242 0.58 25.49 -6.11
CA HIS A 242 0.19 24.85 -4.87
C HIS A 242 1.26 24.97 -3.78
N THR A 243 0.91 25.69 -2.71
CA THR A 243 1.82 25.99 -1.59
C THR A 243 1.63 25.10 -0.37
N SER A 244 0.63 24.22 -0.35
CA SER A 244 0.38 23.32 0.79
C SER A 244 1.51 22.32 0.99
N LEU A 245 1.71 21.85 2.23
CA LEU A 245 2.75 20.88 2.57
C LEU A 245 2.67 19.60 1.73
N GLU A 246 1.48 19.07 1.45
CA GLU A 246 1.28 17.85 0.63
C GLU A 246 1.93 17.98 -0.76
N TRP A 247 1.69 19.11 -1.40
CA TRP A 247 2.28 19.44 -2.69
C TRP A 247 3.79 19.68 -2.58
N GLN A 248 4.26 20.37 -1.54
CA GLN A 248 5.70 20.58 -1.34
C GLN A 248 6.46 19.27 -1.13
N VAL A 249 5.88 18.32 -0.38
CA VAL A 249 6.45 16.99 -0.15
C VAL A 249 6.46 16.18 -1.45
N ALA A 250 5.35 16.19 -2.20
CA ALA A 250 5.26 15.48 -3.47
C ALA A 250 6.24 16.03 -4.53
N VAL A 251 6.37 17.36 -4.63
CA VAL A 251 7.32 18.00 -5.55
C VAL A 251 8.76 17.64 -5.18
N ALA A 252 9.11 17.70 -3.90
CA ALA A 252 10.45 17.33 -3.44
C ALA A 252 10.77 15.84 -3.66
N GLU A 253 9.80 14.94 -3.45
CA GLU A 253 9.98 13.52 -3.76
C GLU A 253 10.21 13.31 -5.26
N ALA A 254 9.42 13.98 -6.10
CA ALA A 254 9.55 13.92 -7.55
C ALA A 254 10.89 14.51 -8.04
N GLU A 255 11.34 15.63 -7.49
CA GLU A 255 12.67 16.21 -7.79
C GLU A 255 13.81 15.28 -7.38
N SER A 256 13.69 14.66 -6.20
CA SER A 256 14.69 13.70 -5.71
C SER A 256 14.75 12.44 -6.59
N LEU A 257 13.60 12.00 -7.11
CA LEU A 257 13.50 10.91 -8.09
C LEU A 257 14.10 11.27 -9.45
N ALA A 258 13.98 12.53 -9.89
CA ALA A 258 14.50 12.99 -11.19
C ALA A 258 16.01 13.26 -11.16
N HIS A 259 16.51 13.85 -10.08
CA HIS A 259 17.91 14.31 -9.98
C HIS A 259 18.80 13.41 -9.11
N GLY A 260 18.23 12.39 -8.44
CA GLY A 260 18.97 11.48 -7.56
C GLY A 260 19.57 12.16 -6.31
N SER A 261 19.21 13.41 -6.03
CA SER A 261 19.70 14.19 -4.90
C SER A 261 18.58 15.02 -4.27
N PHE A 262 18.62 15.13 -2.95
CA PHE A 262 17.67 15.94 -2.18
C PHE A 262 18.18 17.38 -2.09
N LYS A 263 17.37 18.34 -2.52
CA LYS A 263 17.76 19.76 -2.49
C LYS A 263 17.93 20.26 -1.06
N ALA A 264 19.03 20.96 -0.81
CA ALA A 264 19.28 21.62 0.46
C ALA A 264 18.24 22.72 0.71
N GLY A 265 17.68 22.78 1.92
CA GLY A 265 16.68 23.80 2.31
C GLY A 265 15.23 23.38 2.12
N THR A 266 14.94 22.25 1.48
CA THR A 266 13.56 21.74 1.32
C THR A 266 12.90 21.43 2.66
N VAL A 267 13.64 20.83 3.61
CA VAL A 267 13.13 20.58 4.96
C VAL A 267 12.82 21.89 5.69
N ALA A 268 13.60 22.95 5.49
CA ALA A 268 13.33 24.25 6.10
C ALA A 268 12.04 24.89 5.57
N LEU A 269 11.68 24.66 4.30
CA LEU A 269 10.40 25.10 3.73
C LEU A 269 9.23 24.33 4.34
N TRP A 270 9.35 23.01 4.50
CA TRP A 270 8.30 22.19 5.12
C TRP A 270 8.05 22.57 6.58
N LEU A 271 9.09 22.93 7.30
CA LEU A 271 8.98 23.37 8.69
C LEU A 271 8.27 24.73 8.86
N GLN A 272 7.97 25.45 7.77
CA GLN A 272 7.17 26.68 7.83
C GLN A 272 5.67 26.39 8.04
N ASP A 273 5.21 25.16 7.79
CA ASP A 273 3.81 24.74 7.97
C ASP A 273 3.35 24.74 9.44
N LYS A 274 4.29 24.69 10.40
CA LYS A 274 4.03 24.77 11.85
C LYS A 274 2.94 23.81 12.37
N GLY A 275 2.81 22.62 11.80
CA GLY A 275 1.82 21.62 12.24
C GLY A 275 0.39 21.85 11.74
N ALA A 276 0.18 22.69 10.73
CA ALA A 276 -1.16 22.95 10.18
C ALA A 276 -1.72 21.74 9.38
N SER A 277 -0.86 20.96 8.76
CA SER A 277 -1.24 19.80 7.92
C SER A 277 -1.51 18.52 8.72
N SER A 278 -2.18 17.55 8.09
CA SER A 278 -2.52 16.27 8.74
C SER A 278 -1.27 15.42 9.05
N LEU A 279 -1.35 14.58 10.09
CA LEU A 279 -0.25 13.71 10.52
C LEU A 279 0.23 12.79 9.39
N GLY A 280 -0.66 12.36 8.49
CA GLY A 280 -0.31 11.52 7.34
C GLY A 280 0.65 12.21 6.38
N VAL A 281 0.54 13.54 6.21
CA VAL A 281 1.47 14.32 5.38
C VAL A 281 2.85 14.33 6.02
N TYR A 282 2.92 14.54 7.33
CA TYR A 282 4.18 14.49 8.06
C TYR A 282 4.81 13.10 8.04
N GLU A 283 4.00 12.03 8.07
CA GLU A 283 4.51 10.66 7.89
C GLU A 283 5.13 10.47 6.50
N THR A 284 4.46 10.95 5.44
CA THR A 284 5.03 10.91 4.08
C THR A 284 6.30 11.74 3.97
N ALA A 285 6.35 12.91 4.60
CA ALA A 285 7.54 13.76 4.66
C ALA A 285 8.71 13.04 5.34
N VAL A 286 8.48 12.38 6.48
CA VAL A 286 9.50 11.55 7.15
C VAL A 286 10.01 10.47 6.22
N ARG A 287 9.13 9.72 5.54
CA ARG A 287 9.54 8.66 4.60
C ARG A 287 10.40 9.20 3.45
N VAL A 288 10.10 10.39 2.93
CA VAL A 288 10.90 11.02 1.87
C VAL A 288 12.28 11.42 2.38
N VAL A 289 12.38 12.02 3.57
CA VAL A 289 13.68 12.44 4.15
C VAL A 289 14.49 11.21 4.60
N GLU A 290 13.85 10.15 5.06
CA GLU A 290 14.51 8.87 5.36
C GLU A 290 15.11 8.23 4.11
N LYS A 291 14.44 8.37 2.97
CA LYS A 291 14.88 7.75 1.71
C LYS A 291 15.92 8.57 0.94
N TYR A 292 15.81 9.91 0.95
CA TYR A 292 16.65 10.78 0.12
C TYR A 292 17.44 11.84 0.90
N GLY A 293 17.05 12.15 2.14
CA GLY A 293 17.64 13.21 2.95
C GLY A 293 18.89 12.77 3.71
N SER A 294 19.66 13.76 4.18
CA SER A 294 20.81 13.50 5.06
C SER A 294 20.36 13.18 6.49
N GLN A 295 21.20 12.48 7.27
CA GLN A 295 20.90 12.17 8.67
C GLN A 295 20.60 13.44 9.50
N LYS A 296 21.29 14.55 9.19
CA LYS A 296 21.08 15.84 9.87
C LYS A 296 19.69 16.41 9.60
N ASP A 297 19.21 16.29 8.37
CA ASP A 297 17.88 16.77 7.97
C ASP A 297 16.77 15.92 8.60
N GLN A 298 16.99 14.61 8.72
CA GLN A 298 16.08 13.69 9.41
C GLN A 298 15.93 14.06 10.89
N ASP A 299 17.06 14.28 11.58
CA ASP A 299 17.06 14.61 13.00
C ASP A 299 16.45 15.99 13.25
N ALA A 300 16.78 16.99 12.41
CA ALA A 300 16.21 18.33 12.50
C ALA A 300 14.68 18.33 12.29
N PHE A 301 14.19 17.57 11.31
CA PHE A 301 12.76 17.47 11.06
C PHE A 301 12.03 16.75 12.20
N LYS A 302 12.55 15.61 12.67
CA LYS A 302 11.97 14.83 13.78
C LYS A 302 11.94 15.62 15.08
N GLN A 303 13.02 16.33 15.42
CA GLN A 303 13.08 17.18 16.62
C GLN A 303 12.07 18.33 16.56
N THR A 304 11.91 18.96 15.41
CA THR A 304 10.96 20.07 15.27
C THR A 304 9.52 19.57 15.27
N ALA A 305 9.21 18.52 14.51
CA ALA A 305 7.89 17.89 14.47
C ALA A 305 7.46 17.34 15.84
N LYS A 306 8.42 16.89 16.66
CA LYS A 306 8.20 16.48 18.04
C LYS A 306 7.67 17.61 18.93
N THR A 307 8.01 18.87 18.65
CA THR A 307 7.46 20.02 19.41
C THR A 307 6.00 20.30 19.05
N TRP A 308 5.59 20.04 17.80
CA TRP A 308 4.23 20.24 17.34
C TRP A 308 3.30 19.07 17.69
N PHE A 309 3.81 17.83 17.67
CA PHE A 309 3.04 16.62 17.93
C PHE A 309 3.59 15.85 19.15
N PRO A 310 3.36 16.34 20.38
CA PRO A 310 3.93 15.75 21.60
C PRO A 310 3.50 14.30 21.85
N TYR A 311 2.35 13.87 21.32
CA TYR A 311 1.80 12.53 21.51
C TYR A 311 2.10 11.56 20.35
N ALA A 312 2.68 12.03 19.24
CA ALA A 312 2.90 11.19 18.06
C ALA A 312 4.17 10.34 18.23
N THR A 313 3.99 9.01 18.27
CA THR A 313 5.08 8.03 18.35
C THR A 313 5.99 8.05 17.12
N LEU A 314 5.47 8.51 15.97
CA LEU A 314 6.21 8.65 14.72
C LEU A 314 7.48 9.52 14.84
N PHE A 315 7.50 10.49 15.76
CA PHE A 315 8.66 11.38 15.98
C PHE A 315 9.50 10.99 17.20
N GLY A 316 9.30 9.78 17.74
CA GLY A 316 10.05 9.28 18.91
C GLY A 316 9.53 9.77 20.26
N ASN A 317 8.26 10.19 20.33
CA ASN A 317 7.60 10.48 21.60
C ASN A 317 7.08 9.19 22.24
N LYS A 318 7.28 9.05 23.55
CA LYS A 318 6.61 8.02 24.34
C LYS A 318 5.23 8.56 24.68
N TYR A 319 4.20 7.82 24.32
CA TYR A 319 2.83 8.11 24.73
C TYR A 319 2.73 7.79 26.22
N ASP A 320 2.96 8.79 27.07
CA ASP A 320 2.90 8.65 28.52
C ASP A 320 1.48 9.02 28.98
N THR A 321 0.62 8.01 29.11
CA THR A 321 -0.71 8.19 29.72
C THR A 321 -0.55 8.33 31.22
N LYS A 322 -0.43 9.56 31.71
CA LYS A 322 -0.76 9.85 33.10
C LYS A 322 -2.27 9.99 33.26
#